data_AF-A0A350T044-F1
#
_entry.id   AF-A0A350T044-F1
#
_cell.length_a   1.000
_cell.length_b   1.000
_cell.length_c   1.000
_cell.angle_alpha   90.00
_cell.angle_beta   90.00
_cell.angle_gamma   90.00
#
_symmetry.space_group_name_H-M   'P 1'
#
loop_
_entity.id
_entity.type
_entity.pdbx_description
1 polymer ?
#
loop_
_entity_poly.entity_id
_entity_poly.type
_entity_poly.pdbx_seq_one_letter_code
_entity_poly.pdbx_strand_id
1 'polypeptide(L)'
;MTIDAKARVEAGDLTLVIPRNRLVWGLSATAGLLLVAHLLTSLNRYVFGLTFFGANDLYVLFDMWDEVSIPSWYSVTLLLLASGVLTIIAAGKRASGDRYARHWVVLALIFLAMSIDDAADVHGHTSYTLHAMFDTGGFLAYAWVIPAAALVALVGIAYLRFLFHLPPDTR
;
A
#
# COMPACT_ATOMS: atom_id res chain seq x y z
N MET A 1 21.56 -38.52 32.99
CA MET A 1 20.50 -37.52 33.15
C MET A 1 20.82 -36.39 32.21
N THR A 2 20.13 -36.38 31.09
CA THR A 2 20.40 -35.64 29.86
C THR A 2 19.67 -34.30 29.92
N ILE A 3 20.37 -33.18 29.73
CA ILE A 3 19.79 -32.00 29.09
C ILE A 3 20.77 -31.57 28.01
N ASP A 4 20.41 -31.96 26.79
CA ASP A 4 21.09 -31.65 25.55
C ASP A 4 20.82 -30.17 25.21
N ALA A 5 21.90 -29.40 25.10
CA ALA A 5 21.90 -27.96 24.83
C ALA A 5 22.15 -27.64 23.35
N LYS A 6 21.74 -28.51 22.42
CA LYS A 6 21.87 -28.26 20.97
C LYS A 6 20.57 -28.52 20.21
N ALA A 7 19.53 -27.74 20.53
CA ALA A 7 18.56 -27.36 19.51
C ALA A 7 19.19 -26.26 18.62
N ARG A 8 20.17 -26.66 17.82
CA ARG A 8 20.73 -25.83 16.75
C ARG A 8 19.67 -25.81 15.65
N VAL A 9 18.81 -24.80 15.65
CA VAL A 9 17.93 -24.54 14.50
C VAL A 9 18.82 -23.99 13.41
N GLU A 10 19.37 -24.88 12.58
CA GLU A 10 19.95 -24.53 11.30
C GLU A 10 18.80 -24.15 10.36
N ALA A 11 18.26 -22.95 10.56
CA ALA A 11 17.48 -22.29 9.52
C ALA A 11 18.46 -22.02 8.39
N GLY A 12 18.49 -22.89 7.39
CA GLY A 12 19.35 -22.74 6.22
C GLY A 12 19.22 -21.33 5.66
N ASP A 13 20.36 -20.72 5.30
CA ASP A 13 20.43 -19.38 4.73
C ASP A 13 19.63 -19.33 3.41
N LEU A 14 18.33 -19.02 3.53
CA LEU A 14 17.43 -18.91 2.39
C LEU A 14 17.63 -17.52 1.80
N THR A 15 18.59 -17.40 0.88
CA THR A 15 18.91 -16.14 0.20
C THR A 15 17.93 -15.90 -0.95
N LEU A 16 16.88 -15.11 -0.70
CA LEU A 16 15.96 -14.66 -1.75
C LEU A 16 16.55 -13.43 -2.47
N VAL A 17 17.10 -13.64 -3.67
CA VAL A 17 17.63 -12.55 -4.52
C VAL A 17 16.56 -12.11 -5.51
N ILE A 18 15.89 -10.99 -5.23
CA ILE A 18 14.92 -10.39 -6.15
C ILE A 18 15.63 -9.36 -7.03
N PRO A 19 15.66 -9.53 -8.37
CA PRO A 19 16.22 -8.53 -9.26
C PRO A 19 15.36 -7.27 -9.24
N ARG A 20 15.80 -6.25 -8.49
CA ARG A 20 15.11 -4.96 -8.31
C ARG A 20 14.56 -4.41 -9.62
N ASN A 21 15.36 -4.38 -10.68
CA ASN A 21 14.95 -3.80 -11.95
C ASN A 21 13.78 -4.56 -12.59
N ARG A 22 13.77 -5.90 -12.56
CA ARG A 22 12.67 -6.68 -13.14
C ARG A 22 11.38 -6.52 -12.34
N LEU A 23 11.50 -6.46 -11.01
CA LEU A 23 10.35 -6.21 -10.14
C LEU A 23 9.74 -4.83 -10.42
N VAL A 24 10.56 -3.78 -10.39
CA VAL A 24 10.12 -2.40 -10.63
C VAL A 24 9.50 -2.26 -12.02
N TRP A 25 10.13 -2.81 -13.06
CA TRP A 25 9.56 -2.79 -14.41
C TRP A 25 8.26 -3.57 -14.52
N GLY A 26 8.17 -4.76 -13.92
CA GLY A 26 6.95 -5.56 -13.94
C GLY A 26 5.77 -4.87 -13.25
N LEU A 27 6.01 -4.30 -12.07
CA LEU A 27 5.00 -3.52 -11.34
C LEU A 27 4.59 -2.28 -12.14
N SER A 28 5.56 -1.52 -12.66
CA SER A 28 5.29 -0.29 -13.43
C SER A 28 4.56 -0.57 -14.74
N ALA A 29 4.92 -1.65 -15.43
CA ALA A 29 4.23 -2.06 -16.65
C ALA A 29 2.79 -2.48 -16.37
N THR A 30 2.56 -3.20 -15.26
CA THR A 30 1.20 -3.57 -14.82
C THR A 30 0.37 -2.32 -14.53
N ALA A 31 0.91 -1.38 -13.74
CA ALA A 31 0.24 -0.11 -13.44
C ALA A 31 -0.05 0.70 -14.72
N GLY A 32 0.90 0.76 -15.66
CA GLY A 32 0.72 1.42 -16.96
C GLY A 32 -0.38 0.78 -17.82
N LEU A 33 -0.46 -0.55 -17.85
CA LEU A 33 -1.53 -1.27 -18.55
C LEU A 33 -2.91 -1.00 -17.92
N LEU A 34 -3.00 -0.98 -16.59
CA LEU A 34 -4.23 -0.66 -15.87
C LEU A 34 -4.68 0.78 -16.15
N LEU A 35 -3.74 1.74 -16.16
CA LEU A 35 -4.02 3.12 -16.54
C LEU A 35 -4.53 3.23 -17.97
N VAL A 36 -3.89 2.55 -18.93
CA VAL A 36 -4.34 2.54 -20.32
C VAL A 36 -5.75 1.95 -20.44
N ALA A 37 -6.03 0.85 -19.74
CA ALA A 37 -7.36 0.24 -19.71
C ALA A 37 -8.42 1.21 -19.16
N HIS A 38 -8.14 1.86 -18.02
CA HIS A 38 -9.00 2.89 -17.44
C HIS A 38 -9.29 4.04 -18.41
N LEU A 39 -8.26 4.55 -19.09
CA LEU A 39 -8.41 5.64 -20.05
C LEU A 39 -9.26 5.22 -21.25
N LEU A 40 -9.05 4.03 -21.78
CA LEU A 40 -9.83 3.52 -22.92
C LEU A 40 -11.31 3.33 -22.56
N THR A 41 -11.61 2.74 -21.40
CA THR A 41 -12.99 2.53 -20.95
C THR A 41 -13.67 3.84 -20.59
N SER A 42 -12.95 4.78 -19.99
CA SER A 42 -13.44 6.13 -19.69
C SER A 42 -13.72 6.95 -20.94
N LEU A 43 -12.81 6.93 -21.93
CA LEU A 43 -13.03 7.58 -23.23
C LEU A 43 -14.24 7.00 -23.94
N ASN A 44 -14.41 5.67 -23.91
CA ASN A 44 -15.61 5.06 -24.45
C ASN A 44 -16.87 5.57 -23.77
N ARG A 45 -16.90 5.61 -22.43
CA ARG A 45 -18.09 6.01 -21.66
C ARG A 45 -18.46 7.49 -21.82
N TYR A 46 -17.48 8.38 -21.83
CA TYR A 46 -17.72 9.83 -21.77
C TYR A 46 -17.59 10.55 -23.12
N VAL A 47 -16.93 9.96 -24.12
CA VAL A 47 -16.67 10.63 -25.40
C VAL A 47 -17.30 9.88 -26.57
N PHE A 48 -16.98 8.59 -26.75
CA PHE A 48 -17.37 7.86 -27.95
C PHE A 48 -18.75 7.23 -27.90
N GLY A 49 -19.21 6.81 -26.70
CA GLY A 49 -20.50 6.17 -26.50
C GLY A 49 -20.66 4.85 -27.27
N LEU A 50 -19.58 4.11 -27.55
CA LEU A 50 -19.70 2.84 -28.27
C LEU A 50 -20.41 1.81 -27.40
N THR A 51 -21.52 1.28 -27.92
CA THR A 51 -22.32 0.26 -27.24
C THR A 51 -21.99 -1.11 -27.81
N PHE A 52 -21.30 -1.93 -27.01
CA PHE A 52 -21.07 -3.34 -27.28
C PHE A 52 -21.31 -4.16 -26.01
N PHE A 53 -21.52 -5.47 -26.16
CA PHE A 53 -21.75 -6.36 -25.03
C PHE A 53 -20.56 -6.29 -24.06
N GLY A 54 -20.81 -5.94 -22.80
CA GLY A 54 -19.79 -5.80 -21.76
C GLY A 54 -19.10 -4.42 -21.67
N ALA A 55 -19.47 -3.42 -22.47
CA ALA A 55 -18.83 -2.10 -22.44
C ALA A 55 -18.92 -1.41 -21.07
N ASN A 56 -20.07 -1.52 -20.38
CA ASN A 56 -20.25 -0.97 -19.04
C ASN A 56 -19.50 -1.78 -17.98
N ASP A 57 -19.48 -3.11 -18.10
CA ASP A 57 -18.78 -3.99 -17.17
C ASP A 57 -17.27 -3.75 -17.22
N LEU A 58 -16.71 -3.53 -18.42
CA LEU A 58 -15.31 -3.14 -18.59
C LEU A 58 -15.00 -1.78 -17.96
N TYR A 59 -15.93 -0.82 -18.06
CA TYR A 59 -15.75 0.47 -17.38
C TYR A 59 -15.64 0.28 -15.88
N VAL A 60 -16.59 -0.41 -15.25
CA VAL A 60 -16.57 -0.66 -13.80
C VAL A 60 -15.32 -1.44 -13.39
N LEU A 61 -14.94 -2.48 -14.14
CA LEU A 61 -13.81 -3.34 -13.80
C LEU A 61 -12.45 -2.62 -13.82
N PHE A 62 -12.31 -1.59 -14.65
CA PHE A 62 -11.09 -0.79 -14.79
C PHE A 62 -11.28 0.66 -14.31
N ASP A 63 -12.34 0.97 -13.57
CA ASP A 63 -12.54 2.31 -13.02
C ASP A 63 -11.55 2.51 -11.86
N MET A 64 -10.59 3.43 -12.02
CA MET A 64 -9.63 3.77 -10.97
C MET A 64 -10.24 4.65 -9.89
N TRP A 65 -11.46 5.15 -10.10
CA TRP A 65 -12.22 5.89 -9.09
C TRP A 65 -13.04 4.98 -8.18
N ASP A 66 -13.18 3.71 -8.54
CA ASP A 66 -13.97 2.74 -7.79
C ASP A 66 -13.06 1.91 -6.87
N GLU A 67 -13.50 1.76 -5.62
CA GLU A 67 -12.83 0.95 -4.59
C GLU A 67 -12.92 -0.55 -4.91
N VAL A 68 -13.85 -0.96 -5.77
CA VAL A 68 -14.02 -2.36 -6.19
C VAL A 68 -13.71 -2.54 -7.68
N SER A 69 -12.41 -2.51 -8.01
CA SER A 69 -11.91 -2.61 -9.37
C SER A 69 -10.62 -3.44 -9.46
N ILE A 70 -10.17 -3.80 -10.66
CA ILE A 70 -8.85 -4.44 -10.85
C ILE A 70 -7.71 -3.49 -10.41
N PRO A 71 -7.75 -2.19 -10.75
CA PRO A 71 -6.80 -1.23 -10.21
C PRO A 71 -6.74 -1.17 -8.68
N SER A 72 -7.87 -1.12 -7.97
CA SER A 72 -7.87 -1.10 -6.50
C SER A 72 -7.37 -2.42 -5.90
N TRP A 73 -7.73 -3.56 -6.49
CA TRP A 73 -7.18 -4.85 -6.07
C TRP A 73 -5.64 -4.90 -6.22
N TYR A 74 -5.11 -4.29 -7.28
CA TYR A 74 -3.67 -4.19 -7.49
C TYR A 74 -2.99 -3.32 -6.40
N SER A 75 -3.54 -2.16 -6.04
CA SER A 75 -2.97 -1.32 -4.97
C SER A 75 -3.04 -1.99 -3.59
N VAL A 76 -4.20 -2.57 -3.23
CA VAL A 76 -4.41 -3.34 -2.00
C VAL A 76 -3.35 -4.43 -1.87
N THR A 77 -3.16 -5.22 -2.93
CA THR A 77 -2.21 -6.34 -2.96
C THR A 77 -0.77 -5.83 -2.85
N LEU A 78 -0.42 -4.75 -3.54
CA LEU A 78 0.91 -4.16 -3.49
C LEU A 78 1.26 -3.65 -2.08
N LEU A 79 0.30 -2.99 -1.41
CA LEU A 79 0.45 -2.53 -0.02
C LEU A 79 0.62 -3.70 0.96
N LEU A 80 -0.16 -4.77 0.77
CA LEU A 80 -0.05 -5.99 1.59
C LEU A 80 1.33 -6.66 1.42
N LEU A 81 1.79 -6.80 0.17
CA LEU A 81 3.12 -7.36 -0.11
C LEU A 81 4.24 -6.49 0.47
N ALA A 82 4.13 -5.17 0.37
CA ALA A 82 5.06 -4.24 1.00
C ALA A 82 5.08 -4.40 2.52
N SER A 83 3.91 -4.54 3.17
CA SER A 83 3.83 -4.85 4.60
C SER A 83 4.53 -6.16 4.97
N GLY A 84 4.36 -7.21 4.14
CA GLY A 84 5.05 -8.49 4.30
C GLY A 84 6.58 -8.35 4.24
N VAL A 85 7.09 -7.62 3.24
CA VAL A 85 8.53 -7.34 3.10
C VAL A 85 9.05 -6.55 4.30
N LEU A 86 8.33 -5.52 4.74
CA LEU A 86 8.69 -4.73 5.91
C LEU A 86 8.71 -5.56 7.19
N THR A 87 7.80 -6.54 7.31
CA THR A 87 7.79 -7.48 8.45
C THR A 87 9.04 -8.35 8.47
N ILE A 88 9.48 -8.86 7.32
CA ILE A 88 10.73 -9.63 7.18
C ILE A 88 11.93 -8.76 7.56
N ILE A 89 12.00 -7.53 7.05
CA ILE A 89 13.06 -6.58 7.41
C ILE A 89 13.06 -6.31 8.92
N ALA A 90 11.89 -6.08 9.50
CA ALA A 90 11.75 -5.84 10.93
C ALA A 90 12.23 -7.01 11.78
N ALA A 91 11.93 -8.25 11.37
CA ALA A 91 12.42 -9.46 12.05
C ALA A 91 13.95 -9.53 12.03
N GLY A 92 14.58 -9.29 10.88
CA GLY A 92 16.04 -9.26 10.75
C GLY A 92 16.68 -8.16 11.60
N LYS A 93 16.11 -6.95 11.59
CA LYS A 93 16.59 -5.81 12.37
C LYS A 93 16.44 -6.00 13.88
N ARG A 94 15.38 -6.69 14.32
CA ARG A 94 15.21 -7.09 15.72
C ARG A 94 16.28 -8.11 16.13
N ALA A 95 16.53 -9.12 15.31
CA ALA A 95 17.54 -10.14 15.58
C ALA A 95 18.96 -9.55 15.67
N SER A 96 19.27 -8.51 14.89
CA SER A 96 20.57 -7.84 14.91
C SER A 96 20.72 -6.76 16.00
N GLY A 97 19.69 -6.53 16.85
CA GLY A 97 19.72 -5.49 17.87
C GLY A 97 19.73 -4.05 17.31
N ASP A 98 19.20 -3.84 16.09
CA ASP A 98 19.20 -2.52 15.46
C ASP A 98 18.32 -1.52 16.23
N ARG A 99 18.86 -0.34 16.52
CA ARG A 99 18.18 0.74 17.27
C ARG A 99 16.84 1.15 16.67
N TYR A 100 16.65 0.96 15.36
CA TYR A 100 15.44 1.32 14.62
C TYR A 100 14.54 0.13 14.30
N ALA A 101 14.78 -1.05 14.89
CA ALA A 101 13.95 -2.23 14.66
C ALA A 101 12.44 -2.01 14.91
N ARG A 102 12.08 -1.13 15.86
CA ARG A 102 10.68 -0.74 16.10
C ARG A 102 10.07 0.09 14.97
N HIS A 103 10.87 0.90 14.27
CA HIS A 103 10.40 1.73 13.16
C HIS A 103 9.99 0.86 11.96
N TRP A 104 10.72 -0.23 11.70
CA TRP A 104 10.35 -1.19 10.67
C TRP A 104 9.03 -1.92 10.98
N VAL A 105 8.78 -2.27 12.24
CA VAL A 105 7.50 -2.87 12.64
C VAL A 105 6.36 -1.89 12.48
N VAL A 106 6.51 -0.65 12.96
CA VAL A 106 5.46 0.36 12.81
C VAL A 106 5.20 0.66 11.34
N LEU A 107 6.22 0.67 10.47
CA LEU A 107 6.04 0.85 9.03
C LEU A 107 5.28 -0.33 8.40
N ALA A 108 5.59 -1.57 8.79
CA ALA A 108 4.83 -2.74 8.34
C ALA A 108 3.34 -2.64 8.73
N LEU A 109 3.05 -2.19 9.95
CA LEU A 109 1.68 -1.97 10.44
C LEU A 109 0.97 -0.85 9.69
N ILE A 110 1.66 0.26 9.37
CA ILE A 110 1.09 1.35 8.57
C ILE A 110 0.70 0.86 7.18
N PHE A 111 1.58 0.12 6.49
CA PHE A 111 1.26 -0.43 5.15
C PHE A 111 0.13 -1.46 5.20
N LEU A 112 0.04 -2.26 6.27
CA LEU A 112 -1.08 -3.17 6.48
C LEU A 112 -2.39 -2.40 6.69
N ALA A 113 -2.36 -1.36 7.52
CA ALA A 113 -3.52 -0.51 7.77
C ALA A 113 -3.99 0.19 6.48
N MET A 114 -3.07 0.67 5.64
CA MET A 114 -3.40 1.25 4.32
C MET A 114 -4.02 0.21 3.38
N SER A 115 -3.49 -1.02 3.35
CA SER A 115 -4.06 -2.10 2.54
C SER A 115 -5.50 -2.42 2.97
N ILE A 116 -5.77 -2.41 4.28
CA ILE A 116 -7.12 -2.64 4.82
C ILE A 116 -8.04 -1.44 4.53
N ASP A 117 -7.54 -0.21 4.68
CA ASP A 117 -8.29 1.02 4.41
C ASP A 117 -8.81 1.06 2.97
N ASP A 118 -7.94 0.78 2.01
CA ASP A 118 -8.25 0.72 0.58
C ASP A 118 -9.23 -0.43 0.27
N ALA A 119 -9.04 -1.62 0.86
CA ALA A 119 -9.92 -2.76 0.63
C ALA A 119 -11.32 -2.62 1.26
N ALA A 120 -11.46 -1.83 2.33
CA ALA A 120 -12.70 -1.69 3.09
C ALA A 120 -13.33 -0.29 3.00
N ASP A 121 -12.79 0.58 2.15
CA ASP A 121 -13.21 1.98 1.98
C ASP A 121 -13.38 2.72 3.33
N VAL A 122 -12.43 2.52 4.25
CA VAL A 122 -12.53 3.10 5.60
C VAL A 122 -12.45 4.62 5.52
N HIS A 123 -11.66 5.15 4.60
CA HIS A 123 -11.53 6.58 4.36
C HIS A 123 -12.80 7.21 3.74
N GLY A 124 -13.53 6.49 2.87
CA GLY A 124 -14.84 6.92 2.37
C GLY A 124 -15.88 6.98 3.48
N HIS A 125 -15.99 5.93 4.29
CA HIS A 125 -16.86 5.90 5.47
C HIS A 125 -16.52 7.02 6.48
N THR A 126 -15.24 7.31 6.67
CA THR A 126 -14.77 8.40 7.53
C THR A 126 -15.22 9.75 6.98
N SER A 127 -15.10 9.96 5.67
CA SER A 127 -15.57 11.20 5.01
C SER A 127 -17.06 11.40 5.17
N TYR A 128 -17.85 10.35 4.94
CA TYR A 128 -19.30 10.38 5.13
C TYR A 128 -19.66 10.77 6.57
N THR A 129 -18.99 10.16 7.56
CA THR A 129 -19.21 10.44 8.98
C THR A 129 -18.90 11.90 9.34
N LEU A 130 -17.75 12.40 8.89
CA LEU A 130 -17.33 13.78 9.12
C LEU A 130 -18.27 14.77 8.43
N HIS A 131 -18.72 14.45 7.22
CA HIS A 131 -19.69 15.26 6.50
C HIS A 131 -21.01 15.37 7.26
N ALA A 132 -21.53 14.25 7.77
CA ALA A 132 -22.77 14.24 8.57
C ALA A 132 -22.66 15.02 9.90
N MET A 133 -21.46 15.09 10.49
CA MET A 133 -21.23 15.79 11.76
C MET A 133 -20.99 17.29 11.60
N PHE A 134 -20.31 17.69 10.52
CA PHE A 134 -19.77 19.04 10.37
C PHE A 134 -20.25 19.76 9.10
N ASP A 135 -21.17 19.16 8.34
CA ASP A 135 -21.75 19.71 7.10
C ASP A 135 -20.67 20.15 6.09
N THR A 136 -19.68 19.29 5.87
CA THR A 136 -18.47 19.65 5.12
C THR A 136 -18.71 19.73 3.61
N GLY A 137 -18.83 20.93 3.05
CA GLY A 137 -19.01 21.12 1.60
C GLY A 137 -17.71 21.35 0.80
N GLY A 138 -17.81 21.23 -0.52
CA GLY A 138 -16.76 21.66 -1.47
C GLY A 138 -15.44 20.91 -1.30
N PHE A 139 -14.36 21.63 -1.02
CA PHE A 139 -13.01 21.04 -0.83
C PHE A 139 -12.95 20.03 0.32
N LEU A 140 -13.88 20.10 1.29
CA LEU A 140 -13.97 19.17 2.42
C LEU A 140 -14.99 18.05 2.21
N ALA A 141 -15.44 17.81 0.97
CA ALA A 141 -16.23 16.62 0.63
C ALA A 141 -15.47 15.32 0.96
N TYR A 142 -14.14 15.33 0.84
CA TYR A 142 -13.24 14.26 1.27
C TYR A 142 -12.62 14.58 2.63
N ALA A 143 -13.47 14.80 3.63
CA ALA A 143 -13.05 15.28 4.95
C ALA A 143 -12.02 14.38 5.65
N TRP A 144 -11.94 13.09 5.31
CA TRP A 144 -10.93 12.15 5.82
C TRP A 144 -9.48 12.61 5.60
N VAL A 145 -9.24 13.45 4.58
CA VAL A 145 -7.92 13.99 4.27
C VAL A 145 -7.34 14.78 5.44
N ILE A 146 -8.18 15.42 6.27
CA ILE A 146 -7.73 16.18 7.44
C ILE A 146 -7.03 15.27 8.48
N PRO A 147 -7.68 14.24 9.04
CA PRO A 147 -7.02 13.34 9.98
C PRO A 147 -5.86 12.57 9.32
N ALA A 148 -5.96 12.20 8.05
CA ALA A 148 -4.86 11.54 7.33
C ALA A 148 -3.62 12.44 7.20
N ALA A 149 -3.79 13.71 6.84
CA ALA A 149 -2.68 14.67 6.74
C ALA A 149 -1.98 14.89 8.09
N ALA A 150 -2.76 14.98 9.17
CA ALA A 150 -2.20 15.08 10.53
C ALA A 150 -1.40 13.83 10.91
N LEU A 151 -1.91 12.64 10.61
CA LEU A 151 -1.21 11.37 10.84
C LEU A 151 0.08 11.28 10.03
N VAL A 152 0.04 11.62 8.73
CA VAL A 152 1.21 11.61 7.84
C VAL A 152 2.28 12.59 8.34
N ALA A 153 1.90 13.79 8.77
CA ALA A 153 2.85 14.76 9.33
C ALA A 153 3.52 14.23 10.60
N LEU A 154 2.74 13.62 11.51
CA LEU A 154 3.25 13.03 12.74
C LEU A 154 4.21 11.87 12.47
N VAL A 155 3.83 10.94 11.58
CA VAL A 155 4.69 9.83 11.16
C VAL A 155 5.96 10.36 10.48
N GLY A 156 5.82 11.31 9.56
CA GLY A 156 6.94 11.93 8.86
C GLY A 156 7.97 12.52 9.81
N ILE A 157 7.53 13.37 10.75
CA ILE A 157 8.40 13.97 11.77
C ILE A 157 9.06 12.89 12.64
N ALA A 158 8.29 11.89 13.10
CA ALA A 158 8.81 10.79 13.92
C ALA A 158 9.88 9.96 13.17
N TYR A 159 9.78 9.85 11.85
CA TYR A 159 10.67 9.04 11.02
C TYR A 159 11.85 9.80 10.42
N LEU A 160 11.93 11.13 10.52
CA LEU A 160 13.04 11.92 9.95
C LEU A 160 14.42 11.38 10.34
N ARG A 161 14.64 11.11 11.64
CA ARG A 161 15.95 10.62 12.13
C ARG A 161 16.25 9.20 11.64
N PHE A 162 15.22 8.39 11.44
CA PHE A 162 15.35 7.05 10.88
C PHE A 162 15.71 7.13 9.39
N LEU A 163 15.04 7.98 8.61
CA LEU A 163 15.34 8.17 7.18
C LEU A 163 16.77 8.66 6.95
N PHE A 164 17.25 9.64 7.73
CA PHE A 164 18.64 10.10 7.64
C PHE A 164 19.69 9.08 8.12
N HIS A 165 19.27 8.03 8.82
CA HIS A 165 20.14 6.93 9.22
C HIS A 165 20.29 5.85 8.15
N LEU A 166 19.37 5.78 7.17
CA LEU A 166 19.45 4.79 6.11
C LEU A 166 20.68 5.04 5.19
N PRO A 167 21.31 3.96 4.66
CA PRO A 167 22.35 4.06 3.66
C PRO A 167 21.92 4.92 2.46
N PRO A 168 22.84 5.66 1.80
CA PRO A 168 22.51 6.56 0.68
C PRO A 168 21.75 5.87 -0.45
N ASP A 169 22.06 4.61 -0.74
CA ASP A 169 21.44 3.84 -1.82
C ASP A 169 19.97 3.47 -1.55
N THR A 170 19.52 3.66 -0.31
CA THR A 170 18.16 3.36 0.18
C THR A 170 17.47 4.56 0.83
N ARG A 171 18.11 5.74 0.80
CA ARG A 171 17.55 6.97 1.34
C ARG A 171 16.58 7.62 0.36
#